data_AF-A0A949T4A0-F1
#
_entry.id   AF-A0A949T4A0-F1
#
_cell.length_a   1.000
_cell.length_b   1.000
_cell.length_c   1.000
_cell.angle_alpha   90.00
_cell.angle_beta   90.00
_cell.angle_gamma   90.00
#
_symmetry.space_group_name_H-M   'P 1'
#
loop_
_entity.id
_entity.type
_entity.pdbx_description
1 polymer ?
#
loop_
_entity_poly.entity_id
_entity_poly.type
_entity_poly.pdbx_seq_one_letter_code
_entity_poly.pdbx_strand_id
1 'polypeptide(L)'
;MNEQLVNQLGLRLGANNLPYELPIHPILVHFTLGLFIIGIFFDIAGNLFAWEKPILKFLSLPTLRSGFYDVGWYNVLASACITFFTVTAGFFEILLANPPTNFNSAWGLGAGTTMVLHGIGGVLLLAIIVAMTVWRALQRYRWCKDASRQVQWSYLLAGIVILGIMYIHGTLGAHLGGDFAIHNTAAGLIEKGINPNSALK
;
A
#
# COMPACT_ATOMS: atom_id res chain seq x y z
N MET A 1 14.34 20.32 8.25
CA MET A 1 13.14 20.65 7.45
C MET A 1 13.62 21.44 6.25
N ASN A 2 13.12 21.18 5.05
CA ASN A 2 13.55 21.93 3.87
C ASN A 2 12.83 23.29 3.80
N GLU A 3 13.18 24.20 4.72
CA GLU A 3 12.55 25.53 4.83
C GLU A 3 12.65 26.31 3.52
N GLN A 4 13.72 26.10 2.76
CA GLN A 4 13.89 26.69 1.44
C GLN A 4 12.80 26.23 0.47
N LEU A 5 12.51 24.93 0.41
CA LEU A 5 11.45 24.38 -0.43
C LEU A 5 10.05 24.88 0.00
N VAL A 6 9.78 24.88 1.30
CA VAL A 6 8.50 25.35 1.87
C VAL A 6 8.26 26.82 1.51
N ASN A 7 9.27 27.66 1.67
CA ASN A 7 9.21 29.08 1.34
C ASN A 7 9.09 29.33 -0.17
N GLN A 8 9.82 28.56 -0.99
CA GLN A 8 9.74 28.65 -2.45
C GLN A 8 8.36 28.28 -2.99
N LEU A 9 7.71 27.29 -2.40
CA LEU A 9 6.37 26.82 -2.80
C LEU A 9 5.23 27.58 -2.10
N GLY A 10 5.53 28.48 -1.15
CA GLY A 10 4.52 29.24 -0.41
C GLY A 10 3.60 28.36 0.46
N LEU A 11 4.08 27.20 0.91
CA LEU A 11 3.26 26.22 1.64
C LEU A 11 3.02 26.68 3.09
N ARG A 12 1.76 26.60 3.53
CA ARG A 12 1.40 26.74 4.94
C ARG A 12 1.29 25.35 5.55
N LEU A 13 2.21 25.01 6.45
CA LEU A 13 2.26 23.69 7.06
C LEU A 13 1.41 23.63 8.34
N GLY A 14 0.75 22.49 8.55
CA GLY A 14 0.02 22.16 9.77
C GLY A 14 0.90 21.46 10.82
N ALA A 15 0.26 20.93 11.86
CA ALA A 15 0.93 20.31 13.00
C ALA A 15 1.72 19.02 12.66
N ASN A 16 1.42 18.40 11.52
CA ASN A 16 2.12 17.25 10.95
C ASN A 16 3.24 17.65 9.96
N ASN A 17 3.56 18.95 9.83
CA ASN A 17 4.49 19.48 8.83
C ASN A 17 4.09 19.22 7.37
N LEU A 18 2.79 19.05 7.09
CA LEU A 18 2.23 18.94 5.73
C LEU A 18 1.25 20.10 5.46
N PRO A 19 0.99 20.45 4.19
CA PRO A 19 0.02 21.48 3.82
C PRO A 19 -1.45 21.03 3.95
N TYR A 20 -1.69 19.85 4.51
CA TYR A 20 -2.99 19.25 4.73
C TYR A 20 -3.00 18.48 6.07
N GLU A 21 -4.17 18.39 6.68
CA GLU A 21 -4.33 17.86 8.05
C GLU A 21 -4.07 16.35 8.14
N LEU A 22 -4.52 15.60 7.14
CA LEU A 22 -4.42 14.13 7.11
C LEU A 22 -3.37 13.69 6.10
N PRO A 23 -2.31 12.99 6.53
CA PRO A 23 -1.33 12.37 5.63
C PRO A 23 -2.03 11.54 4.54
N ILE A 24 -1.90 11.96 3.28
CA ILE A 24 -2.62 11.33 2.16
C ILE A 24 -1.91 10.04 1.75
N HIS A 25 -0.58 10.02 1.82
CA HIS A 25 0.21 8.84 1.47
C HIS A 25 -0.25 7.57 2.21
N PRO A 26 -0.32 7.51 3.56
CA PRO A 26 -0.75 6.30 4.25
C PRO A 26 -2.20 5.91 3.92
N ILE A 27 -3.11 6.86 3.67
CA ILE A 27 -4.48 6.55 3.23
C ILE A 27 -4.45 5.78 1.90
N LEU A 28 -3.67 6.30 0.93
CA LEU A 28 -3.51 5.66 -0.37
C LEU A 28 -2.75 4.32 -0.28
N VAL A 29 -1.80 4.18 0.66
CA VAL A 29 -1.13 2.91 0.95
C VAL A 29 -2.13 1.84 1.36
N HIS A 30 -3.03 2.14 2.31
CA HIS A 30 -4.06 1.18 2.75
C HIS A 30 -5.00 0.82 1.59
N PHE A 31 -5.32 1.79 0.72
CA PHE A 31 -6.17 1.53 -0.43
C PHE A 31 -5.48 0.65 -1.48
N THR A 32 -4.21 0.93 -1.82
CA THR A 32 -3.36 0.07 -2.66
C THR A 32 -3.29 -1.35 -2.09
N LEU A 33 -2.97 -1.50 -0.80
CA LEU A 33 -2.86 -2.80 -0.12
C LEU A 33 -4.17 -3.56 -0.17
N GLY A 34 -5.28 -2.93 0.23
CA GLY A 34 -6.60 -3.54 0.25
C GLY A 34 -7.03 -4.03 -1.11
N LEU A 35 -6.88 -3.19 -2.15
CA LEU A 35 -7.20 -3.55 -3.52
C LEU A 35 -6.31 -4.71 -4.01
N PHE A 36 -5.00 -4.67 -3.78
CA PHE A 36 -4.12 -5.76 -4.22
C PHE A 36 -4.45 -7.09 -3.51
N ILE A 37 -4.65 -7.06 -2.19
CA ILE A 37 -5.02 -8.22 -1.37
C ILE A 37 -6.33 -8.84 -1.86
N ILE A 38 -7.38 -8.01 -2.02
CA ILE A 38 -8.68 -8.46 -2.54
C ILE A 38 -8.50 -9.06 -3.94
N GLY A 39 -7.71 -8.40 -4.78
CA GLY A 39 -7.37 -8.86 -6.13
C GLY A 39 -6.83 -10.29 -6.15
N ILE A 40 -5.74 -10.54 -5.42
CA ILE A 40 -5.11 -11.86 -5.33
C ILE A 40 -6.02 -12.87 -4.64
N PHE A 41 -6.72 -12.49 -3.56
CA PHE A 41 -7.63 -13.37 -2.84
C PHE A 41 -8.76 -13.89 -3.73
N PHE A 42 -9.40 -13.02 -4.51
CA PHE A 42 -10.48 -13.43 -5.40
C PHE A 42 -9.97 -14.25 -6.60
N ASP A 43 -8.77 -13.99 -7.10
CA ASP A 43 -8.15 -14.86 -8.11
C ASP A 43 -7.81 -16.27 -7.55
N ILE A 44 -7.41 -16.38 -6.27
CA ILE A 44 -7.25 -17.66 -5.57
C ILE A 44 -8.59 -18.37 -5.43
N ALA A 45 -9.63 -17.68 -4.95
CA ALA A 45 -10.98 -18.23 -4.79
C ALA A 45 -11.54 -18.74 -6.13
N GLY A 46 -11.36 -17.96 -7.21
CA GLY A 46 -11.67 -18.40 -8.56
C GLY A 46 -10.95 -19.71 -8.92
N ASN A 47 -9.66 -19.84 -8.61
CA ASN A 47 -8.90 -21.07 -8.88
C ASN A 47 -9.34 -22.26 -8.03
N LEU A 48 -9.79 -22.03 -6.79
CA LEU A 48 -10.26 -23.01 -5.82
C LEU A 48 -11.78 -23.25 -5.85
N PHE A 49 -12.51 -22.58 -6.73
CA PHE A 49 -13.99 -22.57 -6.77
C PHE A 49 -14.65 -23.96 -6.70
N ALA A 50 -14.02 -25.01 -7.24
CA ALA A 50 -14.55 -26.38 -7.13
C ALA A 50 -14.74 -26.85 -5.68
N TRP A 51 -13.85 -26.41 -4.78
CA TRP A 51 -13.86 -26.71 -3.35
C TRP A 51 -14.79 -25.79 -2.57
N GLU A 52 -14.96 -24.55 -3.00
CA GLU A 52 -15.82 -23.54 -2.34
C GLU A 52 -17.30 -23.71 -2.71
N LYS A 53 -17.58 -24.22 -3.92
CA LYS A 53 -18.93 -24.37 -4.48
C LYS A 53 -19.92 -25.10 -3.55
N PRO A 54 -19.57 -26.17 -2.82
CA PRO A 54 -20.49 -26.79 -1.86
C PRO A 54 -20.91 -25.84 -0.74
N ILE A 55 -19.98 -25.05 -0.20
CA ILE A 55 -20.24 -24.08 0.88
C ILE A 55 -21.09 -22.92 0.35
N LEU A 56 -20.75 -22.37 -0.82
CA LEU A 56 -21.50 -21.28 -1.45
C LEU A 56 -22.94 -21.72 -1.77
N LYS A 57 -23.13 -22.96 -2.23
CA LYS A 57 -24.46 -23.56 -2.42
C LYS A 57 -25.21 -23.75 -1.10
N PHE A 58 -24.54 -24.24 -0.06
CA PHE A 58 -25.14 -24.39 1.27
C PHE A 58 -25.66 -23.04 1.79
N LEU A 59 -24.91 -21.97 1.56
CA LEU A 59 -25.29 -20.59 1.91
C LEU A 59 -26.26 -19.93 0.90
N SER A 60 -26.72 -20.66 -0.12
CA SER A 60 -27.58 -20.13 -1.19
C SER A 60 -27.03 -18.89 -1.90
N LEU A 61 -25.70 -18.77 -2.01
CA LEU A 61 -25.04 -17.65 -2.67
C LEU A 61 -24.95 -17.92 -4.20
N PRO A 62 -25.62 -17.13 -5.05
CA PRO A 62 -25.59 -17.33 -6.49
C PRO A 62 -24.28 -16.78 -7.08
N THR A 63 -23.22 -17.58 -7.05
CA THR A 63 -21.89 -17.18 -7.52
C THR A 63 -21.43 -17.95 -8.75
N LEU A 64 -20.83 -17.24 -9.70
CA LEU A 64 -20.14 -17.81 -10.86
C LEU A 64 -18.63 -17.70 -10.67
N ARG A 65 -17.89 -18.72 -11.12
CA ARG A 65 -16.42 -18.74 -11.08
C ARG A 65 -15.80 -17.52 -11.77
N SER A 66 -16.36 -17.10 -12.91
CA SER A 66 -15.91 -15.93 -13.66
C SER A 66 -16.05 -14.64 -12.86
N GLY A 67 -17.08 -14.52 -12.01
CA GLY A 67 -17.28 -13.35 -11.15
C GLY A 67 -16.12 -13.14 -10.17
N PHE A 68 -15.53 -14.23 -9.64
CA PHE A 68 -14.34 -14.12 -8.80
C PHE A 68 -13.15 -13.53 -9.58
N TYR A 69 -12.92 -14.00 -10.80
CA TYR A 69 -11.86 -13.46 -11.66
C TYR A 69 -12.10 -12.02 -12.11
N ASP A 70 -13.37 -11.59 -12.22
CA ASP A 70 -13.71 -10.18 -12.50
C ASP A 70 -13.37 -9.29 -11.31
N VAL A 71 -13.75 -9.69 -10.09
CA VAL A 71 -13.36 -8.98 -8.87
C VAL A 71 -11.83 -8.92 -8.76
N GLY A 72 -11.14 -10.04 -8.98
CA GLY A 72 -9.68 -10.11 -8.98
C GLY A 72 -9.05 -9.09 -9.94
N TRP A 73 -9.50 -9.11 -11.19
CA TRP A 73 -9.00 -8.22 -12.25
C TRP A 73 -9.17 -6.73 -11.92
N TYR A 74 -10.39 -6.30 -11.59
CA TYR A 74 -10.65 -4.87 -11.38
C TYR A 74 -9.95 -4.34 -10.14
N ASN A 75 -9.76 -5.16 -9.11
CA ASN A 75 -9.02 -4.78 -7.91
C ASN A 75 -7.52 -4.63 -8.17
N VAL A 76 -6.88 -5.56 -8.89
CA VAL A 76 -5.45 -5.41 -9.25
C VAL A 76 -5.23 -4.22 -10.18
N LEU A 77 -6.13 -4.00 -11.14
CA LEU A 77 -6.07 -2.82 -12.02
C LEU A 77 -6.21 -1.51 -11.22
N ALA A 78 -7.22 -1.41 -10.36
CA ALA A 78 -7.41 -0.24 -9.51
C ALA A 78 -6.21 -0.03 -8.57
N SER A 79 -5.68 -1.12 -7.98
CA SER A 79 -4.47 -1.08 -7.17
C SER A 79 -3.31 -0.45 -7.93
N ALA A 80 -3.07 -0.84 -9.18
CA ALA A 80 -2.00 -0.26 -9.99
C ALA A 80 -2.20 1.23 -10.22
N CYS A 81 -3.41 1.65 -10.59
CA CYS A 81 -3.74 3.06 -10.79
C CYS A 81 -3.53 3.88 -9.51
N ILE A 82 -4.04 3.41 -8.37
CA ILE A 82 -3.90 4.09 -7.08
C ILE A 82 -2.44 4.17 -6.62
N THR A 83 -1.65 3.13 -6.88
CA THR A 83 -0.24 3.09 -6.45
C THR A 83 0.60 4.22 -7.05
N PHE A 84 0.29 4.70 -8.25
CA PHE A 84 0.95 5.90 -8.79
C PHE A 84 0.76 7.10 -7.86
N PHE A 85 -0.48 7.37 -7.45
CA PHE A 85 -0.79 8.44 -6.50
C PHE A 85 -0.18 8.18 -5.12
N THR A 86 -0.20 6.92 -4.66
CA THR A 86 0.43 6.50 -3.39
C THR A 86 1.91 6.87 -3.37
N VAL A 87 2.65 6.51 -4.42
CA VAL A 87 4.08 6.81 -4.53
C VAL A 87 4.32 8.30 -4.68
N THR A 88 3.55 9.01 -5.52
CA THR A 88 3.68 10.47 -5.68
C THR A 88 3.48 11.20 -4.35
N ALA A 89 2.42 10.86 -3.60
CA ALA A 89 2.19 11.44 -2.28
C ALA A 89 3.33 11.11 -1.31
N GLY A 90 3.83 9.87 -1.32
CA GLY A 90 4.94 9.45 -0.46
C GLY A 90 6.23 10.23 -0.74
N PHE A 91 6.57 10.47 -2.01
CA PHE A 91 7.73 11.30 -2.37
C PHE A 91 7.54 12.76 -1.96
N PHE A 92 6.34 13.32 -2.16
CA PHE A 92 6.04 14.68 -1.71
C PHE A 92 6.20 14.83 -0.19
N GLU A 93 5.67 13.88 0.59
CA GLU A 93 5.79 13.88 2.05
C GLU A 93 7.27 13.71 2.48
N ILE A 94 8.03 12.79 1.87
CA ILE A 94 9.47 12.63 2.12
C ILE A 94 10.26 13.93 1.88
N LEU A 95 9.91 14.73 0.85
CA LEU A 95 10.58 16.01 0.58
C LEU A 95 10.35 17.07 1.67
N LEU A 96 9.25 16.95 2.42
CA LEU A 96 8.89 17.84 3.52
C LEU A 96 9.31 17.29 4.89
N ALA A 97 9.70 16.02 4.96
CA ALA A 97 10.09 15.36 6.20
C ALA A 97 11.37 15.97 6.81
N ASN A 98 11.47 15.85 8.14
CA ASN A 98 12.67 16.20 8.90
C ASN A 98 13.05 15.03 9.82
N PRO A 99 13.73 14.00 9.30
CA PRO A 99 13.97 12.77 10.04
C PRO A 99 14.86 13.02 11.27
N PRO A 100 14.51 12.45 12.44
CA PRO A 100 15.39 12.46 13.61
C PRO A 100 16.65 11.63 13.35
N THR A 101 17.75 11.98 14.01
CA THR A 101 19.08 11.35 13.81
C THR A 101 19.63 10.67 15.07
N ASN A 102 18.90 10.74 16.18
CA ASN A 102 19.37 10.41 17.52
C ASN A 102 18.93 9.03 18.02
N PHE A 103 18.09 8.30 17.28
CA PHE A 103 17.63 6.96 17.66
C PHE A 103 17.25 6.10 16.45
N ASN A 104 17.07 4.81 16.69
CA ASN A 104 16.74 3.79 15.69
C ASN A 104 15.34 3.22 15.93
N SER A 105 14.75 2.64 14.87
CA SER A 105 13.51 1.87 14.94
C SER A 105 13.71 0.55 15.66
N ALA A 106 12.61 -0.18 15.91
CA ALA A 106 12.66 -1.53 16.45
C ALA A 106 13.46 -2.53 15.59
N TRP A 107 13.70 -2.23 14.30
CA TRP A 107 14.55 -3.02 13.41
C TRP A 107 16.03 -2.60 13.42
N GLY A 108 16.40 -1.67 14.30
CA GLY A 108 17.77 -1.15 14.40
C GLY A 108 18.17 -0.20 13.25
N LEU A 109 17.20 0.27 12.46
CA LEU A 109 17.44 1.20 11.35
C LEU A 109 17.23 2.65 11.81
N GLY A 110 18.07 3.58 11.36
CA GLY A 110 17.82 5.01 11.55
C GLY A 110 16.72 5.55 10.63
N ALA A 111 16.18 6.73 10.95
CA ALA A 111 15.09 7.35 10.18
C ALA A 111 15.49 7.62 8.71
N GLY A 112 16.68 8.16 8.48
CA GLY A 112 17.19 8.44 7.13
C GLY A 112 17.32 7.17 6.26
N THR A 113 17.90 6.11 6.83
CA THR A 113 18.00 4.80 6.14
C THR A 113 16.63 4.23 5.84
N THR A 114 15.71 4.29 6.81
CA THR A 114 14.34 3.81 6.64
C THR A 114 13.61 4.58 5.54
N MET A 115 13.76 5.90 5.48
CA MET A 115 13.20 6.74 4.42
C MET A 115 13.72 6.36 3.04
N VAL A 116 15.01 6.11 2.89
CA VAL A 116 15.60 5.70 1.59
C VAL A 116 15.08 4.33 1.16
N LEU A 117 15.10 3.35 2.07
CA LEU A 117 14.61 1.99 1.79
C LEU A 117 13.11 2.00 1.45
N HIS A 118 12.32 2.79 2.18
CA HIS A 118 10.89 2.95 1.91
C HIS A 118 10.63 3.74 0.61
N GLY A 119 11.37 4.80 0.33
CA GLY A 119 11.22 5.57 -0.91
C GLY A 119 11.53 4.73 -2.15
N ILE A 120 12.71 4.08 -2.19
CA ILE A 120 13.13 3.23 -3.32
C ILE A 120 12.21 1.99 -3.41
N GLY A 121 11.92 1.37 -2.27
CA GLY A 121 11.03 0.20 -2.22
C GLY A 121 9.64 0.50 -2.77
N GLY A 122 9.11 1.72 -2.54
CA GLY A 122 7.82 2.14 -3.07
C GLY A 122 7.79 2.20 -4.59
N VAL A 123 8.86 2.72 -5.21
CA VAL A 123 9.01 2.76 -6.69
C VAL A 123 9.11 1.33 -7.26
N LEU A 124 9.88 0.46 -6.62
CA LEU A 124 10.02 -0.93 -7.05
C LEU A 124 8.69 -1.68 -6.93
N LEU A 125 7.94 -1.49 -5.83
CA LEU A 125 6.61 -2.07 -5.66
C LEU A 125 5.62 -1.55 -6.68
N LEU A 126 5.64 -0.25 -7.03
CA LEU A 126 4.84 0.29 -8.12
C LEU A 126 5.14 -0.46 -9.43
N ALA A 127 6.41 -0.60 -9.80
CA ALA A 127 6.80 -1.31 -11.01
C ALA A 127 6.31 -2.77 -11.01
N ILE A 128 6.44 -3.45 -9.86
CA ILE A 128 5.97 -4.84 -9.68
C ILE A 128 4.45 -4.95 -9.78
N ILE A 129 3.68 -4.05 -9.15
CA ILE A 129 2.21 -4.04 -9.21
C ILE A 129 1.74 -3.79 -10.65
N VAL A 130 2.38 -2.88 -11.38
CA VAL A 130 2.09 -2.66 -12.81
C VAL A 130 2.42 -3.91 -13.62
N ALA A 131 3.57 -4.54 -13.40
CA ALA A 131 3.94 -5.78 -14.09
C ALA A 131 2.95 -6.92 -13.81
N MET A 132 2.51 -7.07 -12.55
CA MET A 132 1.45 -8.01 -12.17
C MET A 132 0.13 -7.72 -12.88
N THR A 133 -0.24 -6.45 -12.98
CA THR A 133 -1.47 -6.03 -13.67
C THR A 133 -1.41 -6.36 -15.16
N VAL A 134 -0.27 -6.10 -15.81
CA VAL A 134 -0.05 -6.48 -17.22
C VAL A 134 -0.08 -7.99 -17.39
N TRP A 135 0.59 -8.75 -16.52
CA TRP A 135 0.53 -10.22 -16.54
C TRP A 135 -0.92 -10.71 -16.39
N ARG A 136 -1.68 -10.13 -15.47
CA ARG A 136 -3.09 -10.46 -15.29
C ARG A 136 -3.94 -10.12 -16.51
N ALA A 137 -3.68 -9.00 -17.17
CA ALA A 137 -4.34 -8.58 -18.41
C ALA A 137 -4.06 -9.58 -19.55
N LEU A 138 -2.80 -10.02 -19.70
CA LEU A 138 -2.43 -11.02 -20.70
C LEU A 138 -3.16 -12.34 -20.47
N GLN A 139 -3.28 -12.80 -19.21
CA GLN A 139 -4.09 -13.97 -18.87
C GLN A 139 -5.56 -13.76 -19.22
N ARG A 140 -6.14 -12.61 -18.89
CA ARG A 140 -7.55 -12.28 -19.14
C ARG A 140 -7.90 -12.20 -20.62
N TYR A 141 -7.10 -11.49 -21.41
CA TYR A 141 -7.46 -11.12 -22.77
C TYR A 141 -6.78 -11.95 -23.85
N ARG A 142 -5.74 -12.72 -23.51
CA ARG A 142 -4.95 -13.48 -24.50
C ARG A 142 -4.71 -14.93 -24.13
N TRP A 143 -4.08 -15.22 -22.99
CA TRP A 143 -3.57 -16.57 -22.68
C TRP A 143 -4.61 -17.53 -22.11
N CYS A 144 -5.53 -17.03 -21.27
CA CYS A 144 -6.49 -17.86 -20.53
C CYS A 144 -7.94 -17.40 -20.73
N LYS A 145 -8.21 -16.61 -21.78
CA LYS A 145 -9.52 -15.99 -22.04
C LYS A 145 -10.67 -17.01 -22.12
N ASP A 146 -10.42 -18.16 -22.73
CA ASP A 146 -11.42 -19.23 -22.94
C ASP A 146 -11.24 -20.39 -21.94
N ALA A 147 -10.32 -20.25 -20.98
CA ALA A 147 -10.03 -21.29 -20.01
C ALA A 147 -11.02 -21.23 -18.83
N SER A 148 -11.47 -22.40 -18.36
CA SER A 148 -12.28 -22.49 -17.14
C SER A 148 -11.53 -21.97 -15.90
N ARG A 149 -10.20 -22.06 -15.92
CA ARG A 149 -9.29 -21.43 -14.95
C ARG A 149 -8.58 -20.28 -15.66
N GLN A 150 -9.02 -19.06 -15.40
CA GLN A 150 -8.52 -17.86 -16.10
C GLN A 150 -7.20 -17.34 -15.53
N VAL A 151 -6.74 -17.90 -14.40
CA VAL A 151 -5.53 -17.45 -13.69
C VAL A 151 -4.57 -18.61 -13.42
N GLN A 152 -3.31 -18.40 -13.73
CA GLN A 152 -2.21 -19.34 -13.57
C GLN A 152 -1.72 -19.38 -12.12
N TRP A 153 -1.27 -20.56 -11.67
CA TRP A 153 -0.72 -20.74 -10.32
C TRP A 153 0.57 -19.95 -10.08
N SER A 154 1.40 -19.77 -11.10
CA SER A 154 2.62 -18.97 -11.02
C SER A 154 2.31 -17.50 -10.72
N TYR A 155 1.25 -16.94 -11.32
CA TYR A 155 0.76 -15.60 -11.01
C TYR A 155 0.29 -15.49 -9.56
N LEU A 156 -0.47 -16.48 -9.07
CA LEU A 156 -0.93 -16.50 -7.67
C LEU A 156 0.22 -16.60 -6.67
N LEU A 157 1.20 -17.46 -6.94
CA LEU A 157 2.39 -17.59 -6.11
C LEU A 157 3.18 -16.28 -6.07
N ALA A 158 3.38 -15.63 -7.23
CA ALA A 158 3.99 -14.31 -7.30
C ALA A 158 3.20 -13.27 -6.48
N GLY A 159 1.87 -13.28 -6.58
CA GLY A 159 0.98 -12.44 -5.77
C GLY A 159 1.20 -12.62 -4.28
N ILE A 160 1.25 -13.86 -3.79
CA ILE A 160 1.50 -14.18 -2.37
C ILE A 160 2.90 -13.70 -1.93
N VAL A 161 3.93 -13.91 -2.75
CA VAL A 161 5.28 -13.41 -2.45
C VAL A 161 5.28 -11.89 -2.35
N ILE A 162 4.59 -11.20 -3.27
CA ILE A 162 4.47 -9.75 -3.25
C ILE A 162 3.72 -9.26 -2.01
N LEU A 163 2.69 -9.97 -1.54
CA LEU A 163 2.04 -9.64 -0.26
C LEU A 163 3.03 -9.68 0.92
N GLY A 164 3.94 -10.65 0.94
CA GLY A 164 5.03 -10.70 1.92
C GLY A 164 5.98 -9.51 1.81
N ILE A 165 6.36 -9.12 0.59
CA ILE A 165 7.20 -7.93 0.34
C ILE A 165 6.46 -6.66 0.79
N MET A 166 5.18 -6.53 0.48
CA MET A 166 4.34 -5.39 0.89
C MET A 166 4.22 -5.30 2.41
N TYR A 167 4.15 -6.43 3.13
CA TYR A 167 4.18 -6.45 4.60
C TYR A 167 5.49 -5.88 5.16
N ILE A 168 6.63 -6.33 4.64
CA ILE A 168 7.95 -5.82 5.05
C ILE A 168 8.04 -4.32 4.75
N HIS A 169 7.63 -3.93 3.54
CA HIS A 169 7.69 -2.55 3.08
C HIS A 169 6.74 -1.61 3.86
N GLY A 170 5.52 -2.08 4.13
CA GLY A 170 4.54 -1.37 4.95
C GLY A 170 5.04 -1.17 6.37
N THR A 171 5.75 -2.16 6.93
CA THR A 171 6.39 -2.04 8.25
C THR A 171 7.47 -0.95 8.26
N LEU A 172 8.27 -0.79 7.19
CA LEU A 172 9.17 0.36 7.07
C LEU A 172 8.43 1.69 7.14
N GLY A 173 7.29 1.81 6.44
CA GLY A 173 6.43 3.00 6.52
C GLY A 173 5.85 3.21 7.92
N ALA A 174 5.48 2.14 8.62
CA ALA A 174 5.01 2.19 10.00
C ALA A 174 6.09 2.71 10.95
N HIS A 175 7.36 2.34 10.76
CA HIS A 175 8.47 2.92 11.53
C HIS A 175 8.61 4.43 11.28
N LEU A 176 8.44 4.90 10.04
CA LEU A 176 8.49 6.34 9.72
C LEU A 176 7.44 7.13 10.51
N GLY A 177 6.18 6.68 10.51
CA GLY A 177 5.11 7.39 11.22
C GLY A 177 5.04 7.12 12.72
N GLY A 178 5.39 5.91 13.16
CA GLY A 178 5.25 5.45 14.54
C GLY A 178 6.47 5.71 15.40
N ASP A 179 7.64 5.30 14.92
CA ASP A 179 8.88 5.42 15.70
C ASP A 179 9.51 6.80 15.52
N PHE A 180 9.49 7.35 14.30
CA PHE A 180 10.17 8.62 13.96
C PHE A 180 9.25 9.83 13.88
N ALA A 181 7.97 9.66 14.22
CA ALA A 181 6.92 10.69 14.18
C ALA A 181 6.80 11.47 12.85
N ILE A 182 7.28 10.92 11.74
CA ILE A 182 7.25 11.61 10.44
C ILE A 182 5.80 11.76 10.00
N HIS A 183 5.37 13.02 9.90
CA HIS A 183 4.01 13.42 9.55
C HIS A 183 2.90 12.87 10.45
N ASN A 184 3.25 12.42 11.66
CA ASN A 184 2.31 11.93 12.64
C ASN A 184 2.23 12.89 13.83
N THR A 185 1.19 13.74 13.83
CA THR A 185 0.97 14.74 14.88
C THR A 185 0.95 14.11 16.28
N ALA A 186 0.25 12.99 16.45
CA ALA A 186 0.12 12.36 17.75
C ALA A 186 1.46 11.80 18.26
N ALA A 187 2.21 11.11 17.39
CA ALA A 187 3.55 10.62 17.73
C ALA A 187 4.51 11.79 18.06
N GLY A 188 4.47 12.86 17.28
CA GLY A 188 5.30 14.05 17.52
C GLY A 188 4.97 14.79 18.81
N LEU A 189 3.71 14.75 19.27
CA LEU A 189 3.33 15.26 20.59
C LEU A 189 3.86 14.37 21.72
N ILE A 190 3.78 13.05 21.57
CA ILE A 190 4.32 12.09 22.54
C ILE A 190 5.83 12.25 22.69
N GLU A 191 6.57 12.40 21.59
CA GLU A 191 8.02 12.68 21.62
C GLU A 191 8.37 13.95 22.41
N LYS A 192 7.50 14.96 22.37
CA LYS A 192 7.64 16.21 23.12
C LYS A 192 7.15 16.11 24.58
N GLY A 193 6.72 14.93 25.02
CA GLY A 193 6.14 14.72 26.36
C GLY A 193 4.75 15.35 26.52
N ILE A 194 4.06 15.68 25.43
CA ILE A 194 2.73 16.31 25.43
C ILE A 194 1.68 15.23 25.26
N ASN A 195 0.66 15.20 26.14
CA ASN A 195 -0.46 14.27 26.02
C ASN A 195 -1.36 14.66 24.83
N PRO A 196 -1.46 13.82 23.76
CA PRO A 196 -2.25 14.15 22.58
C PRO A 196 -3.73 14.34 22.89
N ASN A 197 -4.29 13.57 23.85
CA ASN A 197 -5.71 13.65 24.23
C ASN A 197 -6.08 14.96 24.92
N SER A 198 -5.10 15.71 25.42
CA SER A 198 -5.31 17.07 25.92
C SER A 198 -5.07 18.15 24.87
N ALA A 199 -4.14 17.91 23.93
CA ALA A 199 -3.68 18.91 22.96
C ALA A 199 -4.49 18.93 21.65
N LEU A 200 -5.15 17.83 21.29
CA LEU A 200 -5.89 17.66 20.02
C LEU A 200 -7.42 17.62 20.22
N LYS A 201 -7.93 18.22 21.29
CA LYS A 201 -9.37 18.28 21.59
C LYS A 201 -10.15 19.18 20.63
#